data_AF-A0A3R7ASG6-F1
#
_entry.id   AF-A0A3R7ASG6-F1
#
_cell.length_a   1.000
_cell.length_b   1.000
_cell.length_c   1.000
_cell.angle_alpha   90.00
_cell.angle_beta   90.00
_cell.angle_gamma   90.00
#
_symmetry.space_group_name_H-M   'P 1'
#
loop_
_entity.id
_entity.type
_entity.pdbx_description
1 polymer ?
#
loop_
_entity_poly.entity_id
_entity_poly.type
_entity_poly.pdbx_seq_one_letter_code
_entity_poly.pdbx_strand_id
1 'polypeptide(L)' 'MSVAVVELSAPLAVGDHIVIKGPTTDFEQVVESMQIEHQNIERAEAGQSIGLKVAQRVREKDIVYKKV' A
#
# COMPACT_ATOMS: atom_id res chain seq x y z
N MET A 1 13.95 -4.32 4.57
CA MET A 1 12.64 -4.21 3.89
C MET A 1 11.78 -3.25 4.71
N SER A 2 11.14 -2.29 4.08
CA SER A 2 10.28 -1.32 4.77
C SER A 2 8.82 -1.70 4.60
N VAL A 3 8.04 -1.50 5.66
CA VAL A 3 6.59 -1.74 5.68
C VAL A 3 5.91 -0.43 6.05
N ALA A 4 4.85 -0.09 5.32
CA ALA A 4 4.00 1.07 5.59
C ALA A 4 2.65 0.58 6.11
N VAL A 5 2.05 1.30 7.06
CA VAL A 5 0.66 1.07 7.44
C VAL A 5 -0.21 1.97 6.57
N VAL A 6 -1.19 1.39 5.89
CA VAL A 6 -2.08 2.09 4.95
C VAL A 6 -3.52 1.82 5.35
N GLU A 7 -4.30 2.88 5.55
CA GLU A 7 -5.76 2.80 5.71
C GLU A 7 -6.39 2.89 4.31
N LEU A 8 -7.11 1.84 3.93
CA LEU A 8 -7.67 1.73 2.59
C LEU A 8 -9.02 2.45 2.48
N SER A 9 -9.17 3.32 1.50
CA SER A 9 -10.47 3.90 1.12
C SER A 9 -11.18 3.13 0.00
N ALA A 10 -10.46 2.21 -0.65
CA ALA A 10 -10.96 1.34 -1.73
C ALA A 10 -10.27 -0.03 -1.65
N PRO A 11 -10.86 -1.09 -2.24
CA PRO A 11 -10.26 -2.42 -2.22
C PRO A 11 -8.91 -2.47 -2.96
N LEU A 12 -7.98 -3.26 -2.43
CA LEU A 12 -6.65 -3.48 -2.98
C LEU A 12 -6.30 -4.97 -2.96
N ALA A 13 -5.62 -5.45 -4.00
CA ALA A 13 -5.18 -6.84 -4.13
C ALA A 13 -3.70 -6.95 -4.49
N VAL A 14 -3.09 -8.07 -4.13
CA VAL A 14 -1.75 -8.45 -4.60
C VAL A 14 -1.78 -8.54 -6.13
N GLY A 15 -0.77 -7.95 -6.77
CA GLY A 15 -0.69 -7.80 -8.23
C GLY A 15 -1.24 -6.47 -8.75
N ASP A 16 -1.96 -5.70 -7.94
CA ASP A 16 -2.40 -4.36 -8.35
C ASP A 16 -1.20 -3.41 -8.52
N HIS A 17 -1.29 -2.50 -9.51
CA HIS A 17 -0.35 -1.40 -9.65
C HIS A 17 -0.80 -0.20 -8.82
N ILE A 18 0.11 0.35 -8.03
CA ILE A 18 -0.14 1.52 -7.19
C ILE A 18 0.91 2.61 -7.43
N VAL A 19 0.50 3.85 -7.17
CA VAL A 19 1.37 5.03 -7.12
C VAL A 19 1.37 5.56 -5.69
N ILE A 20 2.56 5.78 -5.14
CA ILE A 20 2.72 6.40 -3.82
C ILE A 20 3.25 7.81 -4.04
N LYS A 21 2.48 8.80 -3.58
CA LYS A 21 2.77 10.20 -3.85
C LYS A 21 2.66 11.06 -2.59
N GLY A 22 3.63 11.93 -2.41
CA GLY A 22 3.69 12.90 -1.33
C GLY A 22 4.62 14.05 -1.69
N PRO A 23 4.97 14.93 -0.73
CA PRO A 23 5.81 16.09 -1.00
C PRO A 23 7.22 15.75 -1.51
N THR A 24 7.77 14.61 -1.09
CA THR A 24 9.11 14.15 -1.47
C THR A 24 9.13 12.72 -2.02
N THR A 25 7.96 12.15 -2.28
CA THR A 25 7.77 10.76 -2.67
C THR A 25 6.94 10.74 -3.94
N ASP A 26 7.45 10.14 -5.01
CA ASP A 26 6.69 9.92 -6.25
C ASP A 26 7.25 8.70 -6.96
N PHE A 27 6.62 7.55 -6.75
CA PHE A 27 7.00 6.31 -7.44
C PHE A 27 5.83 5.35 -7.56
N GLU A 28 5.94 4.43 -8.52
CA GLU A 28 4.98 3.35 -8.74
C GLU A 28 5.55 2.01 -8.28
N GLN A 29 4.68 1.10 -7.85
CA GLN A 29 5.05 -0.29 -7.58
C GLN A 29 3.87 -1.23 -7.82
N VAL A 30 4.18 -2.51 -7.99
CA VAL A 30 3.20 -3.60 -7.90
C VAL A 30 3.04 -3.98 -6.43
N VAL A 31 1.83 -4.29 -6.00
CA VAL A 31 1.57 -4.84 -4.67
C VAL A 31 2.08 -6.28 -4.63
N GLU A 32 3.23 -6.50 -3.98
CA GLU A 32 3.80 -7.84 -3.82
C GLU A 32 3.27 -8.57 -2.57
N SER A 33 2.96 -7.83 -1.51
CA SER A 33 2.58 -8.40 -0.21
C SER A 33 1.85 -7.38 0.65
N MET A 34 0.78 -7.85 1.29
CA MET A 34 -0.02 -7.10 2.26
C MET A 34 -0.29 -7.97 3.50
N GLN A 35 -0.48 -7.32 4.64
CA GLN A 35 -0.73 -7.97 5.92
C GLN A 35 -1.83 -7.29 6.73
N ILE A 36 -2.64 -8.07 7.45
CA ILE A 36 -3.52 -7.61 8.53
C ILE A 36 -3.23 -8.47 9.75
N GLU A 37 -3.04 -7.86 10.93
CA GLU A 37 -2.78 -8.57 12.19
C GLU A 37 -1.64 -9.62 12.09
N HIS A 38 -0.56 -9.27 11.37
CA HIS A 38 0.59 -10.14 11.05
C HIS A 38 0.31 -11.35 10.16
N GLN A 39 -0.86 -11.43 9.54
CA GLN A 39 -1.20 -12.46 8.57
C GLN A 39 -1.12 -11.91 7.15
N ASN A 40 -0.47 -12.64 6.25
CA ASN A 40 -0.44 -12.29 4.83
C ASN A 40 -1.82 -12.48 4.22
N ILE A 41 -2.24 -11.51 3.41
CA ILE A 41 -3.54 -11.53 2.71
C ILE A 41 -3.35 -11.21 1.24
N GLU A 42 -4.20 -11.78 0.38
CA GLU A 42 -4.18 -11.51 -1.06
C GLU A 42 -5.02 -10.29 -1.44
N ARG A 43 -6.01 -9.94 -0.61
CA ARG A 43 -6.95 -8.85 -0.86
C ARG A 43 -7.40 -8.21 0.45
N ALA A 44 -7.57 -6.90 0.42
CA ALA A 44 -8.13 -6.09 1.48
C ALA A 44 -9.25 -5.19 0.92
N GLU A 45 -10.22 -4.90 1.77
CA GLU A 45 -11.39 -4.08 1.46
C GLU A 45 -11.25 -2.67 2.04
N ALA A 46 -12.10 -1.76 1.58
CA ALA A 46 -12.16 -0.39 2.11
C ALA A 46 -12.47 -0.39 3.62
N GLY A 47 -11.85 0.53 4.35
CA GLY A 47 -11.94 0.66 5.81
C GLY A 47 -10.93 -0.18 6.58
N GLN A 48 -10.16 -1.05 5.92
CA GLN A 48 -9.14 -1.87 6.59
C GLN A 48 -7.80 -1.14 6.65
N SER A 49 -7.08 -1.34 7.77
CA SER A 49 -5.69 -0.93 7.93
C SER A 49 -4.78 -2.11 7.63
N ILE A 50 -3.91 -1.95 6.63
CA ILE A 50 -2.99 -3.00 6.18
C ILE A 50 -1.54 -2.61 6.38
N GLY A 51 -0.67 -3.58 6.65
CA GLY A 51 0.76 -3.48 6.44
C GLY A 51 1.08 -3.76 4.97
N LEU A 52 1.59 -2.77 4.25
CA LEU A 52 1.99 -2.86 2.85
C LEU A 52 3.51 -2.85 2.74
N LYS A 53 4.08 -3.83 2.03
CA LYS A 53 5.50 -3.82 1.69
C LYS A 53 5.77 -2.74 0.64
N VAL A 54 6.71 -1.83 0.93
CA VAL A 54 7.05 -0.72 0.03
C VAL A 54 8.46 -0.84 -0.52
N ALA A 55 8.64 -0.49 -1.80
CA ALA A 55 9.92 -0.58 -2.50
C ALA A 55 10.91 0.52 -2.07
N GLN A 56 10.41 1.67 -1.65
CA GLN A 56 11.21 2.82 -1.23
C GLN A 56 10.70 3.37 0.12
N ARG A 57 11.50 4.26 0.71
CA ARG A 57 11.11 4.97 1.93
C ARG A 57 9.90 5.86 1.65
N VAL A 58 8.85 5.69 2.46
CA VAL A 58 7.65 6.54 2.46
C VAL A 58 7.59 7.38 3.73
N ARG A 59 6.68 8.35 3.77
CA ARG A 59 6.42 9.21 4.93
C ARG A 59 4.95 9.17 5.31
N GLU A 60 4.67 9.53 6.56
CA GLU A 60 3.30 9.78 6.99
C GLU A 60 2.64 10.81 6.07
N LYS A 61 1.37 10.58 5.75
CA LYS A 61 0.54 11.39 4.83
C LYS A 61 0.86 11.25 3.35
N ASP A 62 1.80 10.38 2.95
CA ASP A 62 1.89 9.96 1.55
C ASP A 62 0.57 9.26 1.17
N ILE A 63 0.07 9.56 -0.03
CA ILE A 63 -1.20 9.05 -0.55
C ILE A 63 -0.91 7.93 -1.55
N VAL A 64 -1.66 6.84 -1.43
CA VAL A 64 -1.59 5.70 -2.35
C VAL A 64 -2.77 5.76 -3.31
N TYR A 65 -2.49 5.67 -4.60
CA TYR A 65 -3.50 5.60 -5.66
C TYR A 65 -3.38 4.27 -6.39
N LYS A 66 -4.49 3.56 -6.58
CA LYS A 66 -4.52 2.40 -7.48
C LYS A 66 -4.55 2.90 -8.93
N LYS A 67 -3.64 2.36 -9.75
CA LYS A 67 -3.61 2.60 -11.20
C LYS A 67 -4.64 1.65 -11.83
N VAL A 68 -5.58 2.22 -12.56
CA VAL A 68 -6.65 1.50 -13.27
C VAL A 68 -6.15 1.03 -14.62
#